data_AF-A0A0S8AQ01-F1
#
_entry.id   AF-A0A0S8AQ01-F1
#
_cell.length_a   1.000
_cell.length_b   1.000
_cell.length_c   1.000
_cell.angle_alpha   90.00
_cell.angle_beta   90.00
_cell.angle_gamma   90.00
#
_symmetry.space_group_name_H-M   'P 1'
#
loop_
_entity.id
_entity.type
_entity.pdbx_description
1 polymer ?
#
loop_
_entity_poly.entity_id
_entity_poly.type
_entity_poly.pdbx_seq_one_letter_code
_entity_poly.pdbx_strand_id
1 'polypeptide(L)'
;MRADKRKIITLLEEKDFSGLNKLPSLEKAVTILISLSYDKQSPLAWRAIEAIGLLTAELAGTDPDRVRNIVGRLLWMIRDESGGIGWSVPEILGEIVRNNPVLCEDIAPIIASFHEEKMLTPGVLWALSRIGQINADTVKYAVPIIRSYLSATDPMIRACAVKAIAEMGDAGSSEELEKMKTDTSAVSLYENGELVKKTIGELADQAAKKSADDVSRNRS
;
A
#
# COMPACT_ATOMS: atom_id res chain seq x y z
N MET A 1 22.96 4.48 -16.89
CA MET A 1 21.68 3.73 -16.77
C MET A 1 21.85 2.36 -16.12
N ARG A 2 22.75 1.48 -16.59
CA ARG A 2 22.98 0.16 -15.96
C ARG A 2 23.69 0.21 -14.59
N ALA A 3 24.56 1.20 -14.34
CA ALA A 3 25.24 1.36 -13.04
C ALA A 3 24.27 1.82 -11.95
N ASP A 4 23.47 2.86 -12.23
CA ASP A 4 22.50 3.41 -11.28
C ASP A 4 21.44 2.37 -10.88
N LYS A 5 20.91 1.60 -11.85
CA LYS A 5 19.93 0.54 -11.57
C LYS A 5 20.53 -0.55 -10.66
N ARG A 6 21.76 -0.99 -10.91
CA ARG A 6 22.44 -1.97 -10.03
C ARG A 6 22.64 -1.43 -8.62
N LYS A 7 23.08 -0.17 -8.49
CA LYS A 7 23.23 0.47 -7.18
C LYS A 7 21.91 0.54 -6.42
N ILE A 8 20.81 0.94 -7.08
CA ILE A 8 19.48 0.98 -6.48
C ILE A 8 19.05 -0.43 -6.03
N ILE A 9 19.26 -1.46 -6.85
CA ILE A 9 18.93 -2.85 -6.48
C ILE A 9 19.69 -3.26 -5.21
N THR A 10 21.00 -3.02 -5.15
CA THR A 10 21.80 -3.33 -3.95
C THR A 10 21.27 -2.63 -2.69
N LEU A 11 20.95 -1.33 -2.80
CA LEU A 11 20.38 -0.56 -1.68
C LEU A 11 19.03 -1.14 -1.21
N LEU A 12 18.17 -1.56 -2.14
CA LEU A 12 16.90 -2.22 -1.81
C LEU A 12 17.11 -3.61 -1.20
N GLU A 13 18.08 -4.39 -1.67
CA GLU A 13 18.42 -5.70 -1.12
C GLU A 13 18.90 -5.60 0.33
N GLU A 14 19.72 -4.57 0.61
CA GLU A 14 20.26 -4.25 1.93
C GLU A 14 19.27 -3.49 2.83
N LYS A 15 18.11 -3.08 2.30
CA LYS A 15 17.12 -2.21 2.95
C LYS A 15 17.70 -0.85 3.38
N ASP A 16 18.76 -0.38 2.72
CA ASP A 16 19.33 0.95 2.93
C ASP A 16 18.58 1.99 2.10
N PHE A 17 17.40 2.38 2.59
CA PHE A 17 16.61 3.44 1.97
C PHE A 17 17.29 4.82 2.10
N SER A 18 18.10 5.03 3.14
CA SER A 18 18.84 6.29 3.34
C SER A 18 19.88 6.53 2.25
N GLY A 19 20.47 5.45 1.71
CA GLY A 19 21.38 5.50 0.58
C GLY A 19 20.73 5.96 -0.71
N LEU A 20 19.41 5.81 -0.86
CA LEU A 20 18.67 6.26 -2.06
C LEU A 20 18.58 7.79 -2.13
N ASN A 21 18.49 8.48 -0.99
CA ASN A 21 18.45 9.95 -0.93
C ASN A 21 19.76 10.61 -1.40
N LYS A 22 20.87 9.85 -1.38
CA LYS A 22 22.18 10.31 -1.85
C LYS A 22 22.37 10.17 -3.37
N LEU A 23 21.34 9.73 -4.10
CA LEU A 23 21.41 9.62 -5.55
C LEU A 23 21.29 11.00 -6.21
N PRO A 24 22.07 11.27 -7.28
CA PRO A 24 22.18 12.61 -7.86
C PRO A 24 20.91 13.08 -8.60
N SER A 25 19.97 12.17 -8.93
CA SER A 25 18.69 12.54 -9.55
C SER A 25 17.57 11.67 -8.99
N LEU A 26 16.64 12.34 -8.31
CA LEU A 26 15.46 11.72 -7.75
C LEU A 26 14.50 11.23 -8.83
N GLU A 27 14.28 12.01 -9.89
CA GLU A 27 13.36 11.66 -10.97
C GLU A 27 13.80 10.36 -11.67
N LYS A 28 15.12 10.21 -11.84
CA LYS A 28 15.71 8.98 -12.37
C LYS A 28 15.59 7.83 -11.40
N ALA A 29 15.82 8.05 -10.11
CA ALA A 29 15.65 7.02 -9.08
C ALA A 29 14.19 6.52 -9.05
N VAL A 30 13.21 7.42 -8.96
CA VAL A 30 11.77 7.09 -8.97
C VAL A 30 11.38 6.33 -10.23
N THR A 31 11.89 6.72 -11.40
CA THR A 31 11.62 6.00 -12.66
C THR A 31 12.17 4.58 -12.64
N ILE A 32 13.38 4.36 -12.08
CA ILE A 32 13.94 3.02 -11.91
C ILE A 32 13.13 2.22 -10.89
N LEU A 33 12.75 2.81 -9.76
CA LEU A 33 11.96 2.15 -8.71
C LEU A 33 10.59 1.70 -9.22
N ILE A 34 9.90 2.54 -9.99
CA ILE A 34 8.65 2.16 -10.67
C ILE A 34 8.89 0.93 -11.55
N SER A 35 9.96 0.91 -12.35
CA SER A 35 10.27 -0.25 -13.19
C SER A 35 10.60 -1.54 -12.41
N LEU A 36 11.04 -1.41 -11.15
CA LEU A 36 11.33 -2.54 -10.27
C LEU A 36 10.09 -3.03 -9.52
N SER A 37 9.01 -2.25 -9.49
CA SER A 37 7.79 -2.54 -8.73
C SER A 37 6.84 -3.57 -9.36
N TYR A 38 7.15 -4.08 -10.56
CA TYR A 38 6.19 -4.90 -11.32
C TYR A 38 6.06 -6.35 -10.84
N ASP A 39 7.16 -6.98 -10.42
CA ASP A 39 7.12 -8.37 -9.96
C ASP A 39 6.70 -8.44 -8.49
N LYS A 40 5.39 -8.44 -8.24
CA LYS A 40 4.82 -8.47 -6.89
C LYS A 40 5.09 -9.78 -6.12
N GLN A 41 5.70 -10.79 -6.74
CA GLN A 41 6.20 -11.98 -6.02
C GLN A 41 7.62 -11.77 -5.44
N SER A 42 8.29 -10.71 -5.86
CA SER A 42 9.64 -10.36 -5.40
C SER A 42 9.58 -9.37 -4.23
N PRO A 43 10.31 -9.61 -3.11
CA PRO A 43 10.48 -8.62 -2.06
C PRO A 43 11.08 -7.31 -2.58
N LEU A 44 11.91 -7.38 -3.62
CA LEU A 44 12.53 -6.20 -4.25
C LEU A 44 11.49 -5.21 -4.78
N ALA A 45 10.41 -5.72 -5.40
CA ALA A 45 9.35 -4.88 -5.96
C ALA A 45 8.64 -4.08 -4.88
N TRP A 46 8.32 -4.72 -3.77
CA TRP A 46 7.68 -4.06 -2.63
C TRP A 46 8.61 -3.08 -1.92
N ARG A 47 9.89 -3.41 -1.78
CA ARG A 47 10.89 -2.47 -1.27
C ARG A 47 11.05 -1.26 -2.20
N ALA A 48 10.90 -1.44 -3.51
CA ALA A 48 10.91 -0.32 -4.45
C ALA A 48 9.68 0.58 -4.26
N ILE A 49 8.50 0.00 -4.00
CA ILE A 49 7.26 0.73 -3.67
C ILE A 49 7.44 1.53 -2.36
N GLU A 50 7.90 0.87 -1.29
CA GLU A 50 8.18 1.52 0.01
C GLU A 50 9.21 2.65 -0.12
N ALA A 51 10.29 2.39 -0.88
CA ALA A 51 11.33 3.38 -1.13
C ALA A 51 10.77 4.67 -1.77
N ILE A 52 9.82 4.57 -2.71
CA ILE A 52 9.22 5.77 -3.33
C ILE A 52 8.49 6.62 -2.28
N GLY A 53 7.76 5.99 -1.35
CA GLY A 53 7.13 6.69 -0.24
C GLY A 53 8.13 7.44 0.65
N LEU A 54 9.22 6.77 1.04
CA LEU A 54 10.27 7.36 1.86
C LEU A 54 11.01 8.51 1.16
N LEU A 55 11.36 8.33 -0.12
CA LEU A 55 12.01 9.36 -0.94
C LEU A 55 11.14 10.61 -1.09
N THR A 56 9.82 10.42 -1.26
CA THR A 56 8.90 11.56 -1.38
C THR A 56 8.68 12.30 -0.07
N ALA A 57 8.72 11.62 1.08
CA ALA A 57 8.72 12.27 2.39
C ALA A 57 9.93 13.19 2.60
N GLU A 58 11.13 12.73 2.24
CA GLU A 58 12.32 13.61 2.34
C GLU A 58 12.22 14.80 1.39
N LEU A 59 11.73 14.56 0.15
CA LEU A 59 11.54 15.62 -0.83
C LEU A 59 10.50 16.66 -0.37
N ALA A 60 9.40 16.25 0.27
CA ALA A 60 8.32 17.15 0.68
C ALA A 60 8.79 18.28 1.60
N GLY A 61 9.83 18.06 2.41
CA GLY A 61 10.41 19.08 3.28
C GLY A 61 11.17 20.19 2.53
N THR A 62 11.54 19.96 1.27
CA THR A 62 12.35 20.89 0.46
C THR A 62 11.64 21.37 -0.80
N ASP A 63 10.87 20.51 -1.46
CA ASP A 63 10.15 20.79 -2.70
C ASP A 63 8.84 19.95 -2.77
N PRO A 64 7.77 20.42 -2.10
CA PRO A 64 6.47 19.72 -2.12
C PRO A 64 5.82 19.69 -3.52
N ASP A 65 6.10 20.68 -4.37
CA ASP A 65 5.57 20.72 -5.75
C ASP A 65 6.14 19.57 -6.59
N ARG A 66 7.41 19.20 -6.38
CA ARG A 66 7.97 18.00 -7.01
C ARG A 66 7.30 16.72 -6.58
N VAL A 67 6.87 16.60 -5.32
CA VAL A 67 6.09 15.43 -4.86
C VAL A 67 4.76 15.38 -5.61
N ARG A 68 4.07 16.52 -5.73
CA ARG A 68 2.82 16.64 -6.50
C ARG A 68 3.02 16.29 -7.98
N ASN A 69 4.14 16.67 -8.59
CA ASN A 69 4.46 16.29 -9.97
C ASN A 69 4.64 14.76 -10.13
N ILE A 70 5.29 14.09 -9.17
CA ILE A 70 5.42 12.63 -9.17
C ILE A 70 4.03 11.96 -9.07
N VAL A 71 3.18 12.45 -8.16
CA VAL A 71 1.79 11.98 -7.99
C VAL A 71 0.99 12.18 -9.28
N GLY A 72 1.05 13.36 -9.89
CA GLY A 72 0.36 13.65 -11.15
C GLY A 72 0.79 12.71 -12.29
N ARG A 73 2.10 12.41 -12.38
CA ARG A 73 2.61 11.43 -13.34
C ARG A 73 2.04 10.03 -13.11
N LEU A 74 1.98 9.57 -11.85
CA LEU A 74 1.42 8.27 -11.49
C LEU A 74 -0.09 8.20 -11.79
N LEU A 75 -0.84 9.26 -11.48
CA LEU A 75 -2.27 9.37 -11.80
C LEU A 75 -2.55 9.38 -13.30
N TRP A 76 -1.61 9.87 -14.11
CA TRP A 76 -1.69 9.73 -15.56
C TRP A 76 -1.41 8.29 -15.99
N MET A 77 -0.35 7.67 -15.45
CA MET A 77 0.03 6.28 -15.77
C MET A 77 -1.05 5.24 -15.46
N ILE A 78 -1.79 5.40 -14.35
CA ILE A 78 -2.87 4.46 -13.97
C ILE A 78 -4.09 4.55 -14.89
N ARG A 79 -4.28 5.68 -15.58
CA ARG A 79 -5.37 5.90 -16.55
C ARG A 79 -4.99 5.54 -17.98
N ASP A 80 -3.71 5.31 -18.25
CA ASP A 80 -3.22 4.99 -19.57
C ASP A 80 -3.60 3.53 -19.92
N GLU A 81 -4.55 3.37 -20.84
CA GLU A 81 -5.12 2.08 -21.28
C GLU A 81 -4.13 1.22 -22.08
N SER A 82 -2.90 1.70 -22.34
CA SER A 82 -1.89 1.05 -23.18
C SER A 82 -1.25 -0.23 -22.59
N GLY A 83 -1.81 -0.78 -21.50
CA GLY A 83 -1.82 -2.24 -21.29
C GLY A 83 -0.63 -2.87 -20.53
N GLY A 84 -0.14 -2.26 -19.43
CA GLY A 84 0.70 -3.02 -18.48
C GLY A 84 1.56 -2.24 -17.48
N ILE A 85 1.62 -0.91 -17.59
CA ILE A 85 2.60 -0.07 -16.85
C ILE A 85 2.06 0.42 -15.49
N GLY A 86 0.73 0.36 -15.26
CA GLY A 86 0.07 0.95 -14.10
C GLY A 86 -0.22 0.04 -12.90
N TRP A 87 0.13 -1.26 -12.94
CA TRP A 87 -0.41 -2.23 -11.98
C TRP A 87 0.02 -2.04 -10.53
N SER A 88 1.18 -1.42 -10.29
CA SER A 88 1.67 -1.12 -8.93
C SER A 88 1.40 0.32 -8.51
N VAL A 89 0.72 1.11 -9.35
CA VAL A 89 0.46 2.54 -9.07
C VAL A 89 -0.39 2.74 -7.81
N PRO A 90 -1.47 1.98 -7.56
CA PRO A 90 -2.22 2.11 -6.31
C PRO A 90 -1.32 1.98 -5.07
N GLU A 91 -0.44 0.98 -5.05
CA GLU A 91 0.48 0.74 -3.95
C GLU A 91 1.51 1.86 -3.80
N ILE A 92 2.07 2.34 -4.91
CA ILE A 92 3.02 3.46 -4.91
C ILE A 92 2.35 4.72 -4.37
N LEU A 93 1.16 5.06 -4.87
CA LEU A 93 0.39 6.20 -4.37
C LEU A 93 0.04 6.03 -2.88
N GLY A 94 -0.32 4.81 -2.47
CA GLY A 94 -0.55 4.48 -1.06
C GLY A 94 0.64 4.77 -0.16
N GLU A 95 1.85 4.37 -0.56
CA GLU A 95 3.08 4.69 0.17
C GLU A 95 3.39 6.20 0.16
N ILE A 96 3.15 6.90 -0.95
CA ILE A 96 3.33 8.36 -0.99
C ILE A 96 2.39 9.04 0.00
N VAL A 97 1.09 8.71 -0.01
CA VAL A 97 0.10 9.29 0.93
C VAL A 97 0.46 8.94 2.37
N ARG A 98 0.81 7.68 2.64
CA ARG A 98 1.24 7.21 3.96
C ARG A 98 2.40 8.04 4.53
N ASN A 99 3.38 8.36 3.69
CA ASN A 99 4.57 9.11 4.10
C ASN A 99 4.39 10.64 3.99
N ASN A 100 3.33 11.11 3.34
CA ASN A 100 3.00 12.53 3.16
C ASN A 100 1.52 12.81 3.51
N PRO A 101 1.08 12.51 4.75
CA PRO A 101 -0.34 12.39 5.08
C PRO A 101 -1.12 13.71 4.98
N VAL A 102 -0.45 14.86 5.12
CA VAL A 102 -1.09 16.19 4.94
C VAL A 102 -0.98 16.64 3.48
N LEU A 103 0.21 16.53 2.88
CA LEU A 103 0.47 17.03 1.53
C LEU A 103 -0.32 16.26 0.46
N CYS A 104 -0.64 14.99 0.68
CA CYS A 104 -1.27 14.11 -0.32
C CYS A 104 -2.59 13.48 0.16
N GLU A 105 -3.26 14.04 1.17
CA GLU A 105 -4.53 13.49 1.69
C GLU A 105 -5.62 13.36 0.61
N ASP A 106 -5.67 14.32 -0.33
CA ASP A 106 -6.63 14.39 -1.44
C ASP A 106 -6.47 13.24 -2.45
N ILE A 107 -5.38 12.49 -2.36
CA ILE A 107 -5.09 11.37 -3.27
C ILE A 107 -5.75 10.08 -2.78
N ALA A 108 -6.02 9.92 -1.48
CA ALA A 108 -6.69 8.74 -0.93
C ALA A 108 -8.05 8.44 -1.61
N PRO A 109 -8.98 9.41 -1.78
CA PRO A 109 -10.24 9.16 -2.49
C PRO A 109 -10.04 8.82 -3.96
N ILE A 110 -8.99 9.35 -4.60
CA ILE A 110 -8.65 9.01 -5.98
C ILE A 110 -8.18 7.57 -6.09
N ILE A 111 -7.30 7.10 -5.19
CA ILE A 111 -6.89 5.69 -5.13
C ILE A 111 -8.10 4.79 -4.95
N ALA A 112 -8.98 5.13 -3.99
CA ALA A 112 -10.19 4.35 -3.71
C ALA A 112 -11.09 4.22 -4.95
N SER A 113 -11.18 5.26 -5.80
CA SER A 113 -12.02 5.24 -7.01
C SER A 113 -11.66 4.16 -8.03
N PHE A 114 -10.45 3.59 -7.97
CA PHE A 114 -10.01 2.51 -8.86
C PHE A 114 -10.37 1.10 -8.34
N HIS A 115 -11.17 0.98 -7.28
CA HIS A 115 -11.46 -0.32 -6.66
C HIS A 115 -12.17 -1.32 -7.60
N GLU A 116 -12.96 -0.83 -8.55
CA GLU A 116 -13.70 -1.67 -9.51
C GLU A 116 -12.82 -2.23 -10.63
N GLU A 117 -11.63 -1.64 -10.83
CA GLU A 117 -10.66 -2.13 -11.80
C GLU A 117 -9.99 -3.39 -11.25
N LYS A 118 -10.49 -4.56 -11.67
CA LYS A 118 -10.13 -5.89 -11.10
C LYS A 118 -8.62 -6.12 -10.92
N MET A 119 -7.81 -5.62 -11.86
CA MET A 119 -6.35 -5.78 -11.82
C MET A 119 -5.68 -4.88 -10.77
N LEU A 120 -6.34 -3.80 -10.36
CA LEU A 120 -5.88 -2.80 -9.40
C LEU A 120 -6.51 -3.01 -8.02
N THR A 121 -7.65 -3.70 -7.91
CA THR A 121 -8.38 -3.92 -6.66
C THR A 121 -7.48 -4.37 -5.50
N PRO A 122 -6.59 -5.38 -5.63
CA PRO A 122 -5.70 -5.77 -4.53
C PRO A 122 -4.79 -4.62 -4.09
N GLY A 123 -4.23 -3.88 -5.05
CA GLY A 123 -3.35 -2.74 -4.78
C GLY A 123 -4.07 -1.56 -4.14
N VAL A 124 -5.31 -1.29 -4.55
CA VAL A 124 -6.18 -0.27 -3.94
C VAL A 124 -6.45 -0.61 -2.48
N LEU A 125 -6.88 -1.84 -2.18
CA LEU A 125 -7.16 -2.26 -0.81
C LEU A 125 -5.89 -2.26 0.05
N TRP A 126 -4.77 -2.69 -0.51
CA TRP A 126 -3.47 -2.62 0.17
C TRP A 126 -3.07 -1.17 0.50
N ALA A 127 -3.21 -0.26 -0.45
CA ALA A 127 -2.94 1.16 -0.26
C ALA A 127 -3.81 1.78 0.84
N LEU A 128 -5.12 1.48 0.85
CA LEU A 128 -6.03 1.95 1.89
C LEU A 128 -5.67 1.40 3.27
N SER A 129 -5.25 0.14 3.37
CA SER A 129 -4.71 -0.42 4.62
C SER A 129 -3.47 0.34 5.09
N ARG A 130 -2.53 0.62 4.19
CA ARG A 130 -1.27 1.32 4.51
C ARG A 130 -1.50 2.76 4.96
N ILE A 131 -2.44 3.47 4.34
CA ILE A 131 -2.83 4.82 4.75
C ILE A 131 -3.54 4.76 6.11
N GLY A 132 -4.49 3.83 6.30
CA GLY A 132 -5.25 3.68 7.54
C GLY A 132 -4.38 3.38 8.76
N GLN A 133 -3.27 2.66 8.56
CA GLN A 133 -2.27 2.40 9.61
C GLN A 133 -1.67 3.68 10.20
N ILE A 134 -1.59 4.77 9.43
CA ILE A 134 -1.09 6.07 9.88
C ILE A 134 -2.23 7.00 10.27
N ASN A 135 -3.27 7.05 9.46
CA ASN A 135 -4.45 7.88 9.69
C ASN A 135 -5.72 7.18 9.17
N ALA A 136 -6.43 6.51 10.07
CA ALA A 136 -7.67 5.81 9.76
C ALA A 136 -8.76 6.76 9.21
N ASP A 137 -8.83 8.01 9.70
CA ASP A 137 -9.87 8.97 9.30
C ASP A 137 -9.74 9.37 7.82
N THR A 138 -8.52 9.43 7.27
CA THR A 138 -8.27 9.71 5.84
C THR A 138 -8.92 8.69 4.92
N VAL A 139 -9.19 7.46 5.38
CA VAL A 139 -9.69 6.37 4.54
C VAL A 139 -10.99 5.74 5.06
N LYS A 140 -11.53 6.25 6.17
CA LYS A 140 -12.72 5.72 6.83
C LYS A 140 -13.97 5.70 5.95
N TYR A 141 -14.08 6.65 5.02
CA TYR A 141 -15.19 6.67 4.05
C TYR A 141 -15.22 5.42 3.15
N ALA A 142 -14.07 4.73 2.99
CA ALA A 142 -13.95 3.55 2.14
C ALA A 142 -14.37 2.26 2.85
N VAL A 143 -14.69 2.27 4.15
CA VAL A 143 -15.09 1.08 4.91
C VAL A 143 -16.22 0.29 4.21
N PRO A 144 -17.32 0.90 3.74
CA PRO A 144 -18.37 0.16 3.04
C PRO A 144 -17.88 -0.54 1.77
N ILE A 145 -16.98 0.12 1.01
CA ILE A 145 -16.35 -0.45 -0.18
C ILE A 145 -15.49 -1.65 0.21
N ILE A 146 -14.63 -1.49 1.22
CA ILE A 146 -13.71 -2.54 1.68
C ILE A 146 -14.46 -3.76 2.18
N ARG A 147 -15.55 -3.58 2.93
CA ARG A 147 -16.39 -4.69 3.42
C ARG A 147 -16.93 -5.56 2.29
N SER A 148 -17.29 -4.97 1.16
CA SER A 148 -17.78 -5.72 -0.01
C SER A 148 -16.77 -6.73 -0.56
N TYR A 149 -15.47 -6.54 -0.25
CA TYR A 149 -14.39 -7.41 -0.69
C TYR A 149 -13.99 -8.50 0.32
N LEU A 150 -14.58 -8.53 1.53
CA LEU A 150 -14.33 -9.60 2.50
C LEU A 150 -14.76 -10.98 1.99
N SER A 151 -15.76 -11.01 1.11
CA SER A 151 -16.26 -12.22 0.45
C SER A 151 -15.74 -12.42 -0.98
N ALA A 152 -14.70 -11.68 -1.40
CA ALA A 152 -14.15 -11.80 -2.74
C ALA A 152 -13.63 -13.23 -3.02
N THR A 153 -13.72 -13.71 -4.25
CA THR A 153 -13.21 -15.06 -4.60
C THR A 153 -11.68 -15.14 -4.52
N ASP A 154 -11.00 -14.07 -4.89
CA ASP A 154 -9.54 -13.97 -4.85
C ASP A 154 -9.04 -13.84 -3.39
N PRO A 155 -8.18 -14.78 -2.92
CA PRO A 155 -7.63 -14.72 -1.56
C PRO A 155 -6.81 -13.45 -1.27
N MET A 156 -6.09 -12.90 -2.24
CA MET A 156 -5.29 -11.69 -2.06
C MET A 156 -6.20 -10.47 -1.82
N ILE A 157 -7.31 -10.39 -2.55
CA ILE A 157 -8.33 -9.33 -2.35
C ILE A 157 -8.92 -9.45 -0.94
N ARG A 158 -9.33 -10.66 -0.51
CA ARG A 158 -9.84 -10.88 0.85
C ARG A 158 -8.82 -10.49 1.91
N ALA A 159 -7.56 -10.90 1.75
CA ALA A 159 -6.50 -10.58 2.71
C ALA A 159 -6.26 -9.07 2.83
N CYS A 160 -6.23 -8.35 1.70
CA CYS A 160 -6.09 -6.89 1.71
C CYS A 160 -7.31 -6.22 2.36
N ALA A 161 -8.52 -6.71 2.11
CA ALA A 161 -9.73 -6.21 2.75
C ALA A 161 -9.70 -6.40 4.27
N VAL A 162 -9.33 -7.60 4.75
CA VAL A 162 -9.19 -7.87 6.19
C VAL A 162 -8.19 -6.94 6.86
N LYS A 163 -7.02 -6.74 6.25
CA LYS A 163 -6.03 -5.78 6.77
C LYS A 163 -6.57 -4.36 6.79
N ALA A 164 -7.22 -3.91 5.72
CA ALA A 164 -7.77 -2.56 5.64
C ALA A 164 -8.83 -2.31 6.73
N ILE A 165 -9.75 -3.25 6.95
CA ILE A 165 -10.74 -3.21 8.04
C ILE A 165 -10.06 -3.13 9.41
N ALA A 166 -9.01 -3.94 9.64
CA ALA A 166 -8.26 -3.94 10.89
C ALA A 166 -7.55 -2.60 11.16
N GLU A 167 -6.97 -1.99 10.12
CA GLU A 167 -6.31 -0.67 10.23
C GLU A 167 -7.31 0.47 10.46
N MET A 168 -8.56 0.32 10.04
CA MET A 168 -9.61 1.32 10.23
C MET A 168 -10.40 1.13 11.54
N GLY A 169 -10.09 0.11 12.34
CA GLY A 169 -10.77 -0.18 13.61
C GLY A 169 -12.27 -0.46 13.43
N ASP A 170 -12.66 -1.06 12.31
CA ASP A 170 -14.06 -1.22 11.97
C ASP A 170 -14.74 -2.35 12.77
N ALA A 171 -15.51 -1.96 13.78
CA ALA A 171 -16.26 -2.90 14.63
C ALA A 171 -17.46 -3.57 13.91
N GLY A 172 -17.95 -2.99 12.81
CA GLY A 172 -19.11 -3.57 12.11
C GLY A 172 -18.79 -4.76 11.21
N SER A 173 -17.52 -5.20 11.17
CA SER A 173 -17.09 -6.41 10.45
C SER A 173 -16.75 -7.57 11.37
N SER A 174 -17.02 -7.47 12.69
CA SER A 174 -16.60 -8.50 13.66
C SER A 174 -17.15 -9.89 13.36
N GLU A 175 -18.42 -10.00 12.94
CA GLU A 175 -19.03 -11.30 12.63
C GLU A 175 -18.39 -11.94 11.39
N GLU A 176 -18.14 -11.15 10.34
CA GLU A 176 -17.44 -11.59 9.14
C GLU A 176 -16.02 -12.03 9.46
N LEU A 177 -15.28 -11.26 10.27
CA LEU A 177 -13.92 -11.62 10.68
C LEU A 177 -13.88 -12.94 11.46
N GLU A 178 -14.83 -13.19 12.37
CA GLU A 178 -14.93 -14.47 13.07
C GLU A 178 -15.16 -15.64 12.11
N LYS A 179 -16.03 -15.49 11.11
CA LYS A 179 -16.26 -16.53 10.09
C LYS A 179 -14.99 -16.80 9.27
N MET A 180 -14.21 -15.77 8.97
CA MET A 180 -12.99 -15.86 8.17
C MET A 180 -11.82 -16.55 8.88
N LYS A 181 -11.85 -16.73 10.21
CA LYS A 181 -10.77 -17.40 10.97
C LYS A 181 -10.48 -18.83 10.51
N THR A 182 -11.43 -19.48 9.84
CA THR A 182 -11.28 -20.84 9.29
C THR A 182 -10.79 -20.85 7.84
N ASP A 183 -10.61 -19.70 7.20
CA ASP A 183 -10.10 -19.61 5.83
C ASP A 183 -8.59 -19.91 5.78
N THR A 184 -8.24 -21.11 5.29
CA THR A 184 -6.86 -21.58 5.18
C THR A 184 -6.14 -21.11 3.92
N SER A 185 -6.76 -20.25 3.10
CA SER A 185 -6.12 -19.73 1.88
C SER A 185 -4.89 -18.92 2.26
N ALA A 186 -3.73 -19.30 1.70
CA ALA A 186 -2.46 -18.64 1.99
C ALA A 186 -2.13 -17.55 0.97
N VAL A 187 -1.63 -16.43 1.46
CA VAL A 187 -1.18 -15.28 0.67
C VAL A 187 0.18 -14.80 1.16
N SER A 188 0.95 -14.14 0.29
CA SER A 188 2.19 -13.47 0.65
C SER A 188 1.93 -11.97 0.77
N LEU A 189 2.11 -11.41 1.96
CA LEU A 189 1.88 -10.00 2.24
C LEU A 189 3.19 -9.31 2.55
N TYR A 190 3.36 -8.09 2.04
CA TYR A 190 4.52 -7.29 2.37
C TYR A 190 4.40 -6.66 3.76
N GLU A 191 5.37 -6.94 4.62
CA GLU A 191 5.46 -6.41 5.99
C GLU A 191 6.94 -6.16 6.33
N ASN A 192 7.28 -4.93 6.72
CA ASN A 192 8.62 -4.54 7.22
C ASN A 192 9.78 -4.99 6.32
N GLY A 193 9.66 -4.76 5.01
CA GLY A 193 10.71 -5.10 4.05
C GLY A 193 10.72 -6.57 3.60
N GLU A 194 9.80 -7.42 4.05
CA GLU A 194 9.73 -8.84 3.66
C GLU A 194 8.35 -9.25 3.16
N LEU A 195 8.31 -10.30 2.33
CA LEU A 195 7.07 -10.99 2.01
C LEU A 195 6.83 -12.12 3.01
N VAL A 196 5.81 -11.95 3.83
CA VAL A 196 5.43 -12.90 4.88
C VAL A 196 4.23 -13.69 4.39
N LYS A 197 4.35 -15.02 4.38
CA LYS A 197 3.23 -15.90 4.07
C LYS A 197 2.31 -16.00 5.29
N LYS A 198 1.03 -15.70 5.10
CA LYS A 198 -0.02 -15.81 6.12
C LYS A 198 -1.28 -16.43 5.50
N THR A 199 -2.10 -17.04 6.32
CA THR A 199 -3.46 -17.42 5.95
C THR A 199 -4.44 -16.28 6.20
N ILE A 200 -5.57 -16.29 5.50
CA ILE A 200 -6.65 -15.33 5.77
C ILE A 200 -7.17 -15.49 7.20
N GLY A 201 -7.25 -16.72 7.71
CA GLY A 201 -7.65 -16.99 9.09
C GLY A 201 -6.74 -16.36 10.14
N GLU A 202 -5.42 -16.43 9.94
CA GLU A 202 -4.44 -15.74 10.80
C GLU A 202 -4.62 -14.22 10.77
N LEU A 203 -4.89 -13.64 9.59
CA LEU A 203 -5.14 -12.20 9.44
C LEU A 203 -6.44 -11.78 10.13
N ALA A 204 -7.50 -12.58 9.98
CA ALA A 204 -8.79 -12.31 10.59
C ALA A 204 -8.73 -12.39 12.12
N ASP A 205 -7.97 -13.34 12.66
CA ASP A 205 -7.72 -13.44 14.11
C ASP A 205 -6.93 -12.25 14.64
N GLN A 206 -5.89 -11.80 13.91
CA GLN A 206 -5.14 -10.59 14.25
C GLN A 206 -6.05 -9.34 14.22
N ALA A 207 -6.90 -9.21 13.19
CA ALA A 207 -7.84 -8.11 13.04
C ALA A 207 -8.86 -8.05 14.18
N ALA A 208 -9.46 -9.18 14.54
CA ALA A 208 -10.45 -9.26 15.62
C ALA A 208 -9.86 -8.84 16.98
N LYS A 209 -8.62 -9.27 17.27
CA LYS A 209 -7.90 -8.87 18.51
C LYS A 209 -7.63 -7.37 18.55
N LYS A 210 -7.16 -6.80 17.43
CA LYS A 210 -6.88 -5.37 17.33
C LYS A 210 -8.13 -4.52 17.57
N SER A 211 -9.26 -4.88 16.96
CA SER A 211 -10.53 -4.17 17.18
C SER A 211 -11.00 -4.23 18.65
N ALA A 212 -10.75 -5.34 19.35
CA ALA A 212 -11.08 -5.45 20.77
C ALA A 212 -10.23 -4.51 21.65
N ASP A 213 -8.93 -4.40 21.34
CA ASP A 213 -8.01 -3.51 22.05
C ASP A 213 -8.36 -2.03 21.86
N ASP A 214 -8.72 -1.61 20.65
CA ASP A 214 -9.09 -0.21 20.36
C ASP A 214 -10.41 0.19 21.03
N VAL A 215 -11.38 -0.73 21.12
CA VAL A 215 -12.63 -0.50 21.89
C VAL A 215 -12.36 -0.33 23.37
N SER A 216 -11.38 -1.06 23.93
CA SER A 216 -11.01 -0.94 25.35
C SER A 216 -10.33 0.41 25.66
N ARG A 217 -9.50 0.91 24.74
CA ARG A 217 -8.83 2.21 24.87
C ARG A 217 -9.78 3.40 24.76
N ASN A 218 -10.78 3.34 23.87
CA ASN A 218 -11.76 4.42 23.71
C ASN A 218 -12.83 4.49 24.82
N ARG A 219 -12.87 3.51 25.73
CA ARG A 219 -13.78 3.48 26.90
C ARG A 219 -13.10 3.90 28.20
N SER A 220 -11.80 4.18 28.17
CA SER A 220 -10.97 4.60 29.32
C SER A 220 -10.71 6.10 29.26
#